data_AF-A0A3M7BA36-F1
#
_entry.id   AF-A0A3M7BA36-F1
#
_cell.length_a   1.000
_cell.length_b   1.000
_cell.length_c   1.000
_cell.angle_alpha   90.00
_cell.angle_beta   90.00
_cell.angle_gamma   90.00
#
_symmetry.space_group_name_H-M   'P 1'
#
loop_
_entity.id
_entity.type
_entity.pdbx_description
1 polymer ?
#
loop_
_entity_poly.entity_id
_entity_poly.type
_entity_poly.pdbx_seq_one_letter_code
_entity_poly.pdbx_strand_id
1 'polypeptide(L)' 'MKRVVGFYEKLPRGPAPQPQAKGFLQWYQLKYMSGRNPSAAPLFHLIGGLLVMNYANQYYFHLRHHKNNAH' A
#
# COMPACT_ATOMS: atom_id res chain seq x y z
N MET A 1 -11.10 22.53 -38.82
CA MET A 1 -11.32 23.21 -37.52
C MET A 1 -11.02 22.33 -36.28
N LYS A 2 -11.17 20.98 -36.30
CA LYS A 2 -10.85 20.10 -35.14
C LYS A 2 -9.41 20.19 -34.58
N ARG A 3 -8.40 20.47 -35.41
CA ARG A 3 -6.98 20.55 -35.01
C ARG A 3 -6.66 21.76 -34.13
N VAL A 4 -7.40 22.86 -34.26
CA VAL A 4 -7.14 24.11 -33.54
C VAL A 4 -7.67 24.02 -32.11
N VAL A 5 -8.82 23.34 -31.91
CA VAL A 5 -9.39 23.08 -30.58
C VAL A 5 -8.47 22.22 -29.73
N GLY A 6 -7.91 21.14 -30.30
CA GLY A 6 -6.95 20.28 -29.61
C GLY A 6 -5.60 20.94 -29.31
N PHE A 7 -5.25 22.06 -29.97
CA PHE A 7 -4.05 22.83 -29.67
C PHE A 7 -4.22 23.62 -28.36
N TYR A 8 -5.37 24.25 -28.15
CA TYR A 8 -5.67 24.98 -26.91
C TYR A 8 -5.93 24.05 -25.72
N GLU A 9 -6.43 22.84 -25.94
CA GLU A 9 -6.56 21.83 -24.87
C GLU A 9 -5.21 21.31 -24.37
N LYS A 10 -4.21 21.24 -25.27
CA LYS A 10 -2.85 20.76 -24.99
C LYS A 10 -1.89 21.84 -24.55
N LEU A 11 -2.31 23.11 -24.50
CA LEU A 11 -1.53 24.15 -23.84
C LEU A 11 -1.23 23.65 -22.42
N PRO A 12 0.04 23.67 -21.98
CA PRO A 12 0.43 23.17 -20.67
C PRO A 12 -0.30 24.00 -19.61
N ARG A 13 -1.41 23.44 -19.13
CA ARG A 13 -2.02 23.84 -17.87
C ARG A 13 -0.94 23.59 -16.81
N GLY A 14 -0.83 24.49 -15.83
CA GLY A 14 0.19 24.40 -14.78
C GLY A 14 0.28 23.00 -14.15
N PRO A 15 1.34 22.73 -13.36
CA PRO A 15 1.62 21.41 -12.82
C PRO A 15 0.36 20.77 -12.23
N ALA A 16 0.09 19.51 -12.61
CA ALA A 16 -1.10 18.81 -12.16
C ALA A 16 -1.18 18.85 -10.62
N PRO A 17 -2.37 19.12 -10.04
CA PRO A 17 -2.52 19.21 -8.59
C PRO A 17 -2.01 17.93 -7.93
N GLN A 18 -1.30 18.09 -6.81
CA GLN A 18 -0.77 16.95 -6.09
C GLN A 18 -1.92 16.00 -5.72
N PRO A 19 -1.78 14.69 -5.97
CA PRO A 19 -2.84 13.75 -5.70
C PRO A 19 -3.17 13.75 -4.21
N GLN A 20 -4.40 14.13 -3.86
CA GLN A 20 -4.92 14.11 -2.50
C GLN A 20 -5.53 12.75 -2.20
N ALA A 21 -5.21 12.20 -1.03
CA ALA A 21 -5.79 10.94 -0.58
C ALA A 21 -7.28 11.11 -0.22
N LYS A 22 -8.17 10.37 -0.87
CA LYS A 22 -9.60 10.28 -0.52
C LYS A 22 -9.91 8.93 0.13
N GLY A 23 -9.24 8.63 1.25
CA GLY A 23 -9.44 7.42 2.04
C GLY A 23 -8.15 6.73 2.46
N PHE A 24 -8.26 5.74 3.34
CA PHE A 24 -7.10 5.07 3.95
C PHE A 24 -6.22 4.33 2.92
N LEU A 25 -6.83 3.59 1.98
CA LEU A 25 -6.11 2.90 0.91
C LEU A 25 -5.35 3.88 0.01
N GLN A 26 -6.01 4.98 -0.40
CA GLN A 26 -5.37 6.01 -1.22
C GLN A 26 -4.27 6.75 -0.45
N TRP A 27 -4.44 6.98 0.85
CA TRP A 27 -3.41 7.56 1.70
C TRP A 27 -2.17 6.66 1.76
N TYR A 28 -2.37 5.35 1.98
CA TYR A 28 -1.27 4.39 2.02
C TYR A 28 -0.54 4.32 0.68
N GLN A 29 -1.29 4.23 -0.41
CA GLN A 29 -0.73 4.24 -1.77
C GLN A 29 0.06 5.52 -2.04
N LEU A 30 -0.48 6.70 -1.68
CA LEU A 30 0.20 7.97 -1.89
C LEU A 30 1.47 8.12 -1.03
N LYS A 31 1.46 7.54 0.18
CA LYS A 31 2.59 7.60 1.10
C LYS A 31 3.74 6.69 0.69
N TYR A 32 3.46 5.51 0.15
CA TYR A 32 4.49 4.49 -0.07
C TYR A 32 4.73 4.12 -1.54
N MET A 33 3.77 4.34 -2.43
CA MET A 33 3.81 3.83 -3.82
C MET A 33 3.86 4.93 -4.88
N SER A 34 3.38 6.15 -4.62
CA SER A 34 3.26 7.18 -5.65
C SER A 34 4.42 8.21 -5.67
N GLY A 35 5.02 8.36 -6.85
CA GLY A 35 5.55 9.59 -7.46
C GLY A 35 6.74 10.32 -6.82
N ARG A 36 6.77 10.53 -5.50
CA ARG A 36 7.79 11.39 -4.86
C ARG A 36 8.85 10.63 -4.09
N ASN A 37 8.54 9.42 -3.58
CA ASN A 37 9.48 8.50 -2.93
C ASN A 37 8.93 7.06 -2.99
N PRO A 38 9.01 6.37 -4.14
CA PRO A 38 8.66 4.95 -4.19
C PRO A 38 9.56 4.19 -3.21
N SER A 39 8.95 3.55 -2.21
CA SER A 39 9.68 2.86 -1.14
C SER A 39 9.38 1.37 -1.17
N ALA A 40 10.36 0.55 -0.77
CA ALA A 40 10.18 -0.88 -0.55
C ALA A 40 9.38 -1.20 0.74
N ALA A 41 9.01 -0.19 1.53
CA ALA A 41 8.25 -0.36 2.77
C ALA A 41 6.99 -1.25 2.65
N PRO A 42 6.16 -1.18 1.58
CA PRO A 42 5.01 -2.08 1.44
C PRO A 42 5.38 -3.57 1.41
N LEU A 43 6.54 -3.92 0.85
CA LEU A 43 7.03 -5.30 0.85
C LEU A 43 7.36 -5.75 2.28
N PHE A 44 8.04 -4.90 3.06
CA PHE A 44 8.33 -5.19 4.46
C PHE A 44 7.07 -5.26 5.32
N HIS A 45 6.08 -4.41 5.06
CA HIS A 45 4.78 -4.47 5.73
C HIS A 45 4.06 -5.79 5.45
N LEU A 46 4.11 -6.26 4.20
CA LEU A 46 3.51 -7.53 3.80
C LEU A 46 4.24 -8.72 4.44
N ILE A 47 5.57 -8.76 4.38
CA ILE A 47 6.39 -9.81 5.01
C ILE A 47 6.16 -9.82 6.53
N GLY A 48 6.22 -8.65 7.17
CA GLY A 48 5.97 -8.52 8.60
C GLY A 48 4.57 -8.99 9.00
N GLY A 49 3.54 -8.61 8.22
CA GLY A 49 2.18 -9.08 8.41
C GLY A 49 2.05 -10.60 8.33
N LEU A 50 2.69 -11.22 7.32
CA LEU A 50 2.69 -12.67 7.16
C LEU A 50 3.41 -13.38 8.31
N LEU A 51 4.55 -12.86 8.79
CA LEU A 51 5.28 -13.45 9.92
C LEU A 51 4.46 -13.41 11.21
N VAL A 52 3.84 -12.27 11.52
CA VAL A 52 2.98 -12.13 12.70
C VAL A 52 1.78 -13.06 12.60
N MET A 53 1.12 -13.10 11.44
CA MET A 53 -0.03 -13.98 11.21
C MET A 53 0.37 -15.47 11.32
N ASN A 54 1.52 -15.85 10.75
CA ASN A 54 2.05 -17.20 10.85
C ASN A 54 2.34 -17.58 12.31
N TYR A 55 3.00 -16.70 13.07
CA TYR A 55 3.26 -16.93 14.49
C TYR A 55 1.96 -17.04 15.29
N ALA A 56 0.98 -16.17 15.04
CA ALA A 56 -0.32 -16.23 15.70
C ALA A 56 -1.03 -17.56 15.42
N ASN A 57 -1.01 -18.04 14.17
CA ASN A 57 -1.56 -19.34 13.80
C ASN A 57 -0.83 -20.48 14.50
N GLN A 58 0.51 -20.52 14.45
CA GLN A 58 1.28 -21.55 15.14
C GLN A 58 1.04 -21.51 16.66
N TYR A 59 0.95 -20.32 17.25
CA TYR A 59 0.68 -20.18 18.66
C TYR A 59 -0.70 -20.73 19.03
N TYR A 60 -1.73 -20.37 18.26
CA TYR A 60 -3.10 -20.79 18.52
C TYR A 60 -3.27 -22.30 18.34
N PHE A 61 -2.78 -22.87 17.24
CA PHE A 61 -3.04 -24.28 16.89
C PHE A 61 -2.03 -25.26 17.47
N HIS A 62 -0.78 -24.85 17.68
CA HIS A 62 0.30 -25.74 18.13
C HIS A 62 0.82 -25.35 19.52
N LEU A 63 1.49 -24.19 19.64
CA LEU A 63 2.31 -23.88 20.82
C LEU A 63 1.49 -23.73 22.11
N ARG A 64 0.24 -23.26 22.06
CA ARG A 64 -0.62 -23.13 23.24
C ARG A 64 -1.00 -24.49 23.85
N HIS A 65 -1.07 -25.54 23.04
CA HIS A 65 -1.49 -26.87 23.49
C HIS A 65 -0.33 -27.73 23.98
N HIS A 66 0.92 -27.35 23.70
CA HIS A 66 2.11 -28.10 24.14
C HIS A 66 2.34 -28.09 25.66
N LYS A 67 1.74 -27.17 26.42
CA LYS A 67 1.93 -27.09 27.88
C LYS A 67 0.83 -27.80 28.71
N ASN A 68 -0.31 -28.13 28.09
CA ASN A 68 -1.49 -28.67 28.77
C ASN A 68 -1.75 -30.17 28.51
N ASN A 69 -0.93 -30.82 27.69
CA ASN A 69 -0.95 -32.27 27.51
C ASN A 69 0.29 -32.83 28.22
N ALA A 70 0.08 -33.59 29.29
CA ALA A 70 1.14 -34.41 29.86
C ALA A 70 1.58 -35.43 28.80
N HIS A 71 2.89 -35.50 28.53
CA HIS A 71 3.49 -36.61 27.80
C HIS A 71 3.25 -37.94 28.52
#